data_AF-S5V8R7-F1
#
_entry.id   AF-S5V8R7-F1
#
_cell.length_a   1.000
_cell.length_b   1.000
_cell.length_c   1.000
_cell.angle_alpha   90.00
_cell.angle_beta   90.00
_cell.angle_gamma   90.00
#
_symmetry.space_group_name_H-M   'P 1'
#
loop_
_entity.id
_entity.type
_entity.pdbx_description
1 polymer ?
#
loop_
_entity_poly.entity_id
_entity_poly.type
_entity_poly.pdbx_seq_one_letter_code
_entity_poly.pdbx_strand_id
1 'polypeptide(L)'
;MADVGAMTEGDAVAMLVAAGLVMECIAASCSSPQTAEINASKRQATLMKWVHIGIVESAVLIGIAAMVTKRPAPIIWGGVLAGGTMYAQYRHALKAGLKSNAPGTEN
;
A
#
# COMPACT_ATOMS: atom_id res chain seq x y z
N MET A 1 -11.83 3.43 -19.26
CA MET A 1 -11.17 2.19 -18.83
C MET A 1 -9.94 2.02 -19.70
N ALA A 2 -8.77 1.68 -19.15
CA ALA A 2 -7.62 1.36 -20.00
C ALA A 2 -7.96 0.11 -20.81
N ASP A 3 -7.78 0.17 -22.13
CA ASP A 3 -7.94 -0.99 -23.01
C ASP A 3 -6.80 -1.96 -22.71
N VAL A 4 -7.09 -2.97 -21.88
CA VAL A 4 -6.13 -4.01 -21.50
C VAL A 4 -5.64 -4.77 -22.75
N GLY A 5 -6.43 -4.80 -23.83
CA GLY A 5 -6.05 -5.41 -25.10
C GLY A 5 -4.94 -4.65 -25.85
N ALA A 6 -4.68 -3.38 -25.51
CA ALA A 6 -3.63 -2.56 -26.10
C ALA A 6 -2.34 -2.48 -25.25
N MET A 7 -2.26 -3.24 -24.14
CA MET A 7 -1.08 -3.31 -23.29
C MET A 7 0.01 -4.18 -23.93
N THR A 8 1.24 -3.66 -23.91
CA THR A 8 2.44 -4.42 -24.28
C THR A 8 2.95 -5.22 -23.10
N GLU A 9 3.85 -6.17 -23.34
CA GLU A 9 4.58 -6.88 -22.27
C GLU A 9 5.31 -5.89 -21.34
N GLY A 10 5.94 -4.85 -21.91
CA GLY A 10 6.59 -3.79 -21.14
C GLY A 10 5.63 -3.01 -20.24
N ASP A 11 4.39 -2.78 -20.68
CA ASP A 11 3.36 -2.13 -19.86
C ASP A 11 2.93 -3.04 -18.70
N ALA A 12 2.80 -4.36 -18.94
CA ALA A 12 2.46 -5.32 -17.91
C ALA A 12 3.57 -5.39 -16.83
N VAL A 13 4.84 -5.44 -17.24
CA VAL A 13 5.98 -5.38 -16.31
C VAL A 13 5.99 -4.08 -15.54
N ALA A 14 5.80 -2.93 -16.19
CA ALA A 14 5.78 -1.62 -15.53
C ALA A 14 4.66 -1.53 -14.48
N MET A 15 3.47 -2.08 -14.78
CA MET A 15 2.36 -2.15 -13.84
C MET A 15 2.69 -3.02 -12.62
N LEU A 16 3.26 -4.22 -12.83
CA LEU A 16 3.61 -5.14 -11.75
C LEU A 16 4.73 -4.58 -10.86
N VAL A 17 5.76 -3.95 -11.45
CA VAL A 17 6.85 -3.31 -10.71
C VAL A 17 6.33 -2.13 -9.89
N ALA A 18 5.46 -1.29 -10.48
CA ALA A 18 4.82 -0.19 -9.76
C ALA A 18 3.99 -0.71 -8.57
N ALA A 19 3.20 -1.77 -8.78
CA ALA A 19 2.42 -2.39 -7.71
C ALA A 19 3.32 -2.96 -6.60
N GLY A 20 4.40 -3.66 -6.96
CA GLY A 20 5.40 -4.17 -6.03
C GLY A 20 6.03 -3.06 -5.18
N LEU A 21 6.45 -1.97 -5.82
CA LEU A 21 7.01 -0.80 -5.13
C LEU A 21 6.06 -0.24 -4.07
N VAL A 22 4.77 -0.08 -4.40
CA VAL A 22 3.78 0.43 -3.43
C VAL A 22 3.64 -0.49 -2.22
N MET A 23 3.57 -1.81 -2.46
CA MET A 23 3.51 -2.79 -1.38
C MET A 23 4.74 -2.71 -0.48
N GLU A 24 5.94 -2.57 -1.06
CA GLU A 24 7.19 -2.42 -0.31
C GLU A 24 7.27 -1.10 0.48
N CYS A 25 6.83 0.04 -0.08
CA CYS A 25 6.78 1.31 0.66
C CYS A 25 5.86 1.23 1.89
N ILE A 26 4.67 0.66 1.71
CA ILE A 26 3.72 0.48 2.82
C ILE A 26 4.28 -0.53 3.83
N ALA A 27 4.85 -1.64 3.36
CA ALA A 27 5.48 -2.62 4.23
C ALA A 27 6.64 -2.01 5.02
N ALA A 28 7.52 -1.22 4.41
CA ALA A 28 8.63 -0.54 5.06
C ALA A 28 8.15 0.46 6.14
N SER A 29 7.17 1.29 5.80
CA SER A 29 6.52 2.21 6.75
C SER A 29 5.84 1.49 7.91
N CYS A 30 5.39 0.25 7.70
CA CYS A 30 4.75 -0.60 8.70
C CYS A 30 5.69 -1.63 9.35
N SER A 31 6.95 -1.77 8.91
CA SER A 31 7.91 -2.77 9.42
C SER A 31 8.90 -2.18 10.43
N SER A 32 9.13 -0.87 10.43
CA SER A 32 9.78 -0.12 11.52
C SER A 32 9.06 1.23 11.66
N PRO A 33 8.49 1.65 12.82
CA PRO A 33 8.53 1.20 14.22
C PRO A 33 7.17 0.61 14.67
N GLN A 34 6.74 -0.45 13.99
CA GLN A 34 5.61 -1.32 14.40
C GLN A 34 6.06 -2.71 14.88
N THR A 35 7.37 -2.96 14.90
CA THR A 35 8.05 -3.74 15.97
C THR A 35 8.05 -2.97 17.31
N ALA A 36 6.97 -2.24 17.59
CA ALA A 36 6.75 -1.51 18.84
C ALA A 36 5.33 -1.81 19.35
N GLU A 37 5.24 -3.03 19.86
CA GLU A 37 4.33 -3.72 20.78
C GLU A 37 3.37 -2.83 21.63
N ILE A 38 2.31 -3.45 22.18
CA ILE A 38 1.69 -3.18 23.51
C ILE A 38 0.22 -2.68 23.60
N ASN A 39 -0.50 -2.13 22.61
CA ASN A 39 -1.91 -1.75 22.86
C ASN A 39 -2.77 -1.51 21.60
N ALA A 40 -3.40 -2.54 21.02
CA ALA A 40 -4.38 -2.36 19.93
C ALA A 40 -5.52 -1.37 20.29
N SER A 41 -5.97 -1.36 21.55
CA SER A 41 -6.98 -0.42 22.06
C SER A 41 -6.44 1.01 22.30
N LYS A 42 -5.12 1.20 22.50
CA LYS A 42 -4.50 2.54 22.67
C LYS A 42 -3.78 3.06 21.41
N ARG A 43 -3.64 2.25 20.35
CA ARG A 43 -2.84 2.59 19.15
C ARG A 43 -3.58 2.49 17.83
N GLN A 44 -4.90 2.33 17.85
CA GLN A 44 -5.76 2.34 16.66
C GLN A 44 -5.49 3.53 15.72
N ALA A 45 -5.19 4.72 16.27
CA ALA A 45 -4.86 5.92 15.50
C ALA A 45 -3.50 5.85 14.78
N THR A 46 -2.57 4.99 15.21
CA THR A 46 -1.21 4.93 14.66
C THR A 46 -1.06 3.97 13.48
N LEU A 47 -1.89 2.91 13.37
CA LEU A 47 -1.79 1.98 12.24
C LEU A 47 -2.01 2.70 10.90
N MET A 48 -3.14 3.38 10.77
CA MET A 48 -3.45 4.09 9.53
C MET A 48 -2.51 5.26 9.27
N LYS A 49 -1.91 5.86 10.30
CA LYS A 49 -0.89 6.90 10.14
C LYS A 49 0.29 6.38 9.30
N TRP A 50 0.82 5.21 9.63
CA TRP A 50 1.95 4.62 8.89
C TRP A 50 1.55 4.16 7.49
N VAL A 51 0.34 3.62 7.33
CA VAL A 51 -0.22 3.33 6.00
C VAL A 51 -0.31 4.59 5.13
N HIS A 52 -0.76 5.73 5.69
CA HIS A 52 -0.79 6.99 4.96
C HIS A 52 0.61 7.47 4.57
N ILE A 53 1.61 7.32 5.45
CA ILE A 53 3.01 7.65 5.14
C ILE A 53 3.50 6.81 3.95
N GLY A 54 3.33 5.49 3.99
CA GLY A 54 3.73 4.61 2.89
C GLY A 54 2.97 4.91 1.58
N ILE A 55 1.70 5.31 1.66
CA ILE A 55 0.92 5.78 0.49
C ILE A 55 1.50 7.09 -0.07
N VAL A 56 1.88 8.04 0.79
CA VAL A 56 2.49 9.30 0.34
C VAL A 56 3.85 9.06 -0.31
N GLU A 57 4.71 8.24 0.31
CA GLU A 57 6.00 7.85 -0.25
C GLU A 57 5.86 7.18 -1.62
N SER A 58 4.97 6.19 -1.72
CA SER A 58 4.70 5.51 -2.98
C SER A 58 4.08 6.46 -4.03
N ALA A 59 3.18 7.35 -3.65
CA ALA A 59 2.60 8.34 -4.57
C ALA A 59 3.66 9.29 -5.17
N VAL A 60 4.64 9.70 -4.37
CA VAL A 60 5.76 10.52 -4.85
C VAL A 60 6.61 9.75 -5.87
N LEU A 61 7.00 8.51 -5.56
CA LEU A 61 7.82 7.69 -6.46
C LEU A 61 7.09 7.35 -7.76
N ILE A 62 5.82 6.96 -7.66
CA ILE A 62 4.95 6.71 -8.83
C ILE A 62 4.77 7.98 -9.65
N GLY A 63 4.58 9.14 -9.01
CA GLY A 63 4.47 10.44 -9.69
C GLY A 63 5.73 10.77 -10.50
N ILE A 64 6.92 10.58 -9.90
CA ILE A 64 8.20 10.77 -10.59
C ILE A 64 8.31 9.83 -11.79
N ALA A 65 8.02 8.54 -11.62
CA ALA A 65 8.07 7.57 -12.70
C ALA A 65 7.09 7.90 -13.83
N ALA A 66 5.88 8.34 -13.51
CA ALA A 66 4.86 8.74 -14.47
C ALA A 66 5.26 9.99 -15.27
N MET A 67 6.02 10.93 -14.70
CA MET A 67 6.47 12.13 -15.40
C MET A 67 7.55 11.86 -16.47
N VAL A 68 8.31 10.77 -16.33
CA VAL A 68 9.45 10.48 -17.22
C VAL A 68 9.06 9.58 -18.40
N THR A 69 7.98 8.80 -18.26
CA THR A 69 7.56 7.85 -19.30
C THR A 69 6.56 8.46 -20.30
N LYS A 70 6.62 7.98 -21.55
CA LYS A 70 5.62 8.32 -22.59
C LYS A 70 4.29 7.57 -22.42
N ARG A 71 4.27 6.49 -21.64
CA ARG A 71 3.07 5.66 -21.35
C ARG A 71 2.90 5.54 -19.82
N PRO A 72 2.36 6.56 -19.13
CA PRO A 72 2.27 6.55 -17.66
C PRO A 72 1.15 5.68 -17.12
N ALA A 73 0.16 5.35 -17.95
CA ALA A 73 -1.04 4.64 -17.49
C ALA A 73 -0.77 3.33 -16.75
N PRO A 74 0.11 2.41 -17.22
CA PRO A 74 0.35 1.15 -16.51
C PRO A 74 0.99 1.36 -15.12
N ILE A 75 1.92 2.32 -15.00
CA ILE A 75 2.57 2.69 -13.73
C ILE A 75 1.53 3.23 -12.75
N ILE A 76 0.67 4.15 -13.21
CA ILE A 76 -0.39 4.74 -12.39
C ILE A 76 -1.38 3.66 -11.96
N TRP A 77 -1.82 2.78 -12.86
CA TRP A 77 -2.76 1.71 -12.53
C TRP A 77 -2.17 0.72 -11.54
N GLY A 78 -0.90 0.31 -11.71
CA GLY A 78 -0.20 -0.54 -10.76
C GLY A 78 -0.15 0.10 -9.37
N GLY A 79 0.23 1.37 -9.30
CA GLY A 79 0.30 2.12 -8.04
C GLY A 79 -1.06 2.29 -7.35
N VAL A 80 -2.09 2.68 -8.10
CA VAL A 80 -3.45 2.89 -7.55
C VAL A 80 -4.07 1.58 -7.08
N LEU A 81 -3.96 0.50 -7.85
CA LEU A 81 -4.52 -0.81 -7.49
C LEU A 81 -3.84 -1.37 -6.24
N ALA A 82 -2.52 -1.32 -6.18
CA ALA A 82 -1.77 -1.79 -5.01
C ALA A 82 -2.06 -0.93 -3.77
N GLY A 83 -1.99 0.40 -3.89
CA GLY A 83 -2.24 1.32 -2.79
C GLY A 83 -3.66 1.20 -2.25
N GLY A 84 -4.65 1.10 -3.14
CA GLY A 84 -6.05 0.90 -2.77
C GLY A 84 -6.30 -0.44 -2.07
N THR A 85 -5.70 -1.52 -2.59
CA THR A 85 -5.84 -2.87 -2.01
C THR A 85 -5.20 -2.94 -0.63
N MET A 86 -3.96 -2.45 -0.48
CA MET A 86 -3.26 -2.40 0.80
C MET A 86 -4.03 -1.56 1.82
N TYR A 87 -4.50 -0.37 1.43
CA TYR A 87 -5.31 0.48 2.30
C TYR A 87 -6.58 -0.24 2.79
N ALA A 88 -7.30 -0.92 1.89
CA ALA A 88 -8.50 -1.68 2.23
C ALA A 88 -8.19 -2.84 3.20
N GLN A 89 -7.10 -3.56 2.99
CA GLN A 89 -6.65 -4.64 3.89
C GLN A 89 -6.34 -4.12 5.29
N TYR A 90 -5.55 -3.05 5.43
CA TYR A 90 -5.24 -2.45 6.73
C TYR A 90 -6.49 -1.88 7.42
N ARG A 91 -7.42 -1.28 6.67
CA ARG A 91 -8.70 -0.82 7.21
C ARG A 91 -9.57 -1.96 7.70
N HIS A 92 -9.62 -3.06 6.95
CA HIS A 92 -10.34 -4.27 7.36
C HIS A 92 -9.72 -4.86 8.63
N ALA A 93 -8.40 -5.02 8.65
CA ALA A 93 -7.66 -5.53 9.81
C ALA A 93 -7.90 -4.68 11.07
N LEU A 94 -7.88 -3.35 10.94
CA LEU A 94 -8.20 -2.43 12.03
C LEU A 94 -9.61 -2.65 12.59
N LYS A 95 -10.61 -2.76 11.70
CA LYS A 95 -12.01 -2.96 12.08
C LYS A 95 -12.23 -4.34 12.70
N ALA A 96 -11.55 -5.37 12.20
CA ALA A 96 -11.60 -6.72 12.74
C ALA A 96 -10.95 -6.78 14.13
N GLY A 97 -9.77 -6.19 14.29
CA GLY A 97 -9.05 -6.12 15.57
C GLY A 97 -9.85 -5.40 16.65
N LEU A 98 -10.51 -4.28 16.32
CA LEU A 98 -11.41 -3.60 17.26
C LEU A 98 -12.62 -4.39 17.72
N LYS A 99 -13.09 -5.33 16.90
CA LYS A 99 -14.25 -6.18 17.21
C LYS A 99 -13.84 -7.48 17.90
N SER A 100 -12.55 -7.76 18.01
CA SER A 100 -12.05 -8.98 18.59
C SER A 100 -12.00 -8.87 20.11
N ASN A 101 -12.53 -9.90 20.78
CA ASN A 101 -12.35 -10.11 22.23
C ASN A 101 -11.26 -11.16 22.51
N ALA A 102 -10.56 -11.64 21.47
CA ALA A 102 -9.47 -12.58 21.64
C ALA A 102 -8.30 -11.89 22.37
N PRO A 103 -7.56 -12.61 23.23
CA PRO A 103 -6.30 -12.12 23.76
C PRO A 103 -5.38 -11.67 22.61
N GLY A 104 -4.58 -10.63 22.84
CA GLY A 104 -3.51 -10.28 21.92
C GLY A 104 -2.60 -11.49 21.71
N THR A 105 -2.13 -11.68 20.48
CA THR A 105 -1.27 -12.83 20.11
C THR A 105 0.20 -12.64 20.47
N GLU A 106 0.56 -11.54 21.13
CA GLU A 106 1.91 -11.26 21.62
C GLU A 106 1.88 -11.43 23.14
N ASN A 107 2.65 -12.40 23.65
CA ASN A 107 2.79 -12.73 25.08
C ASN A 107 3.72 -11.75 25.79
#